data_AF-A0A9J6GDY9-F1
#
_entry.id   AF-A0A9J6GDY9-F1
#
_cell.length_a   1.000
_cell.length_b   1.000
_cell.length_c   1.000
_cell.angle_alpha   90.00
_cell.angle_beta   90.00
_cell.angle_gamma   90.00
#
_symmetry.space_group_name_H-M   'P 1'
#
loop_
_entity.id
_entity.type
_entity.pdbx_description
1 polymer ?
#
loop_
_entity_poly.entity_id
_entity_poly.type
_entity_poly.pdbx_seq_one_letter_code
_entity_poly.pdbx_strand_id
1 'polypeptide(L)'
;MSSHFLLQMMPHIEENADIFIKYMGKYADSGKEVHMLHKFEELSMDYVARGAFGIDERFQGKPDHPAFAVAKATLRGCMIGPFHMIARK
;
A
#
# COMPACT_ATOMS: atom_id res chain seq x y z
N MET A 1 4.27 -12.53 14.69
CA MET A 1 3.96 -13.09 13.35
C MET A 1 4.84 -14.31 13.12
N SER A 2 4.27 -15.46 12.78
CA SER A 2 5.05 -16.64 12.40
C SER A 2 5.38 -16.62 10.90
N SER A 3 6.45 -17.31 10.49
CA SER A 3 6.80 -17.46 9.07
C SER A 3 5.68 -18.13 8.26
N HIS A 4 4.95 -19.06 8.88
CA HIS A 4 3.80 -19.73 8.26
C HIS A 4 2.68 -18.75 7.89
N PHE A 5 2.38 -17.78 8.76
CA PHE A 5 1.39 -16.74 8.47
C PHE A 5 1.82 -15.86 7.30
N LEU A 6 3.10 -15.50 7.22
CA LEU A 6 3.62 -14.72 6.08
C LEU A 6 3.50 -15.48 4.76
N LEU A 7 3.76 -16.79 4.76
CA LEU A 7 3.58 -17.63 3.57
C LEU A 7 2.12 -17.70 3.12
N GLN A 8 1.17 -17.76 4.07
CA GLN A 8 -0.26 -17.72 3.77
C GLN A 8 -0.70 -16.39 3.16
N MET A 9 0.01 -15.30 3.48
CA MET A 9 -0.27 -13.97 2.90
C MET A 9 0.32 -13.76 1.51
N MET A 10 1.30 -14.57 1.08
CA MET A 10 1.99 -14.37 -0.21
C MET A 10 1.07 -14.25 -1.43
N PRO A 11 0.01 -15.07 -1.58
CA PRO A 11 -0.91 -14.92 -2.71
C PRO A 11 -1.62 -13.56 -2.75
N HIS A 12 -1.99 -13.03 -1.57
CA HIS A 12 -2.57 -11.69 -1.47
C HIS A 12 -1.54 -10.59 -1.73
N ILE A 13 -0.28 -10.84 -1.37
CA ILE A 13 0.81 -9.92 -1.66
C ILE A 13 1.01 -9.79 -3.17
N GLU A 14 1.06 -10.92 -3.86
CA GLU A 14 1.20 -11.02 -5.31
C GLU A 14 0.02 -10.34 -6.04
N GLU A 15 -1.23 -10.64 -5.64
CA GLU A 15 -2.43 -10.02 -6.23
C GLU A 15 -2.38 -8.49 -6.14
N ASN A 16 -2.09 -7.95 -4.96
CA ASN A 16 -2.04 -6.50 -4.74
C ASN A 16 -0.86 -5.84 -5.49
N ALA A 17 0.27 -6.52 -5.64
CA ALA A 17 1.41 -6.05 -6.43
C ALA A 17 1.09 -5.99 -7.93
N ASP A 18 0.39 -6.99 -8.47
CA ASP A 18 -0.07 -6.99 -9.86
C ASP A 18 -1.06 -5.84 -10.13
N ILE A 19 -1.97 -5.59 -9.20
CA ILE A 19 -2.88 -4.44 -9.27
C ILE A 19 -2.10 -3.14 -9.24
N PHE A 20 -1.07 -3.05 -8.39
CA PHE A 20 -0.22 -1.86 -8.28
C PHE A 20 0.55 -1.57 -9.56
N ILE A 21 1.12 -2.59 -10.19
CA ILE A 21 1.81 -2.44 -11.48
C ILE A 21 0.85 -1.93 -12.55
N LYS A 22 -0.35 -2.51 -12.65
CA LYS A 22 -1.39 -2.04 -13.59
C LYS A 22 -1.83 -0.61 -13.30
N TYR A 23 -1.94 -0.24 -12.02
CA TYR A 23 -2.29 1.10 -11.60
C TYR A 23 -1.20 2.12 -11.95
N MET A 24 0.06 1.80 -11.67
CA MET A 24 1.22 2.62 -12.01
C MET A 24 1.43 2.76 -13.52
N GLY A 25 1.10 1.72 -14.31
CA GLY A 25 1.16 1.77 -15.78
C GLY A 25 0.36 2.94 -16.36
N LYS A 26 -0.81 3.26 -15.79
CA LYS A 26 -1.63 4.41 -16.20
C LYS A 26 -0.91 5.76 -16.04
N TYR A 27 -0.01 5.85 -15.06
CA TYR A 27 0.75 7.07 -14.83
C TYR A 27 2.05 7.10 -15.63
N ALA A 28 2.69 5.94 -15.85
CA ALA A 28 3.91 5.83 -16.63
C ALA A 28 3.72 6.39 -18.06
N ASP A 29 2.57 6.09 -18.68
CA ASP A 29 2.24 6.58 -20.02
C ASP A 29 1.93 8.09 -20.07
N SER A 30 1.71 8.73 -18.92
CA SER A 30 1.31 10.14 -18.86
C SER A 30 2.48 11.13 -18.91
N GLY A 31 3.71 10.66 -18.70
CA GLY A 31 4.92 11.50 -18.60
C GLY A 31 4.93 12.47 -17.40
N LYS A 32 3.96 12.37 -16.48
CA LYS A 32 3.84 13.23 -15.31
C LYS A 32 4.60 12.65 -14.13
N GLU A 33 5.19 13.54 -13.33
CA GLU A 33 5.77 13.16 -12.05
C GLU A 33 4.69 12.63 -11.10
N VAL A 34 4.99 11.52 -10.43
CA VAL A 34 4.10 10.88 -9.47
C VAL A 34 4.77 10.83 -8.11
N HIS A 35 4.06 11.31 -7.09
CA HIS A 35 4.53 11.24 -5.71
C HIS A 35 4.41 9.81 -5.16
N MET A 36 5.46 9.01 -5.34
CA MET A 36 5.47 7.57 -5.03
C MET A 36 5.10 7.23 -3.59
N LEU A 37 5.38 8.10 -2.62
CA LEU A 37 4.97 7.87 -1.23
C LEU A 37 3.45 7.64 -1.13
N HIS A 38 2.63 8.46 -1.79
CA HIS A 38 1.17 8.32 -1.72
C HIS A 38 0.70 7.02 -2.38
N LYS A 39 1.38 6.59 -3.44
CA LYS A 39 1.09 5.31 -4.10
C LYS A 39 1.47 4.12 -3.23
N PHE A 40 2.60 4.19 -2.53
CA PHE A 40 2.96 3.18 -1.55
C PHE A 40 2.09 3.19 -0.29
N GLU A 41 1.60 4.35 0.15
CA GLU A 41 0.59 4.46 1.22
C GLU A 41 -0.68 3.69 0.82
N GLU A 42 -1.14 3.87 -0.42
CA GLU A 42 -2.29 3.15 -0.96
C GLU A 42 -2.09 1.64 -0.99
N LEU A 43 -0.93 1.18 -1.49
CA LEU A 43 -0.56 -0.24 -1.50
C LEU A 43 -0.43 -0.83 -0.08
N SER A 44 0.13 -0.06 0.86
CA SER A 44 0.31 -0.50 2.25
C SER A 44 -1.04 -0.72 2.94
N MET A 45 -2.04 0.11 2.64
CA MET A 45 -3.39 -0.08 3.15
C MET A 45 -4.03 -1.35 2.63
N ASP A 46 -3.85 -1.73 1.35
CA ASP A 46 -4.35 -3.00 0.83
C ASP A 46 -3.75 -4.22 1.55
N TYR A 47 -2.47 -4.16 1.93
CA TYR A 47 -1.83 -5.23 2.71
C TYR A 47 -2.30 -5.27 4.16
N VAL A 48 -2.34 -4.11 4.83
CA VAL A 48 -2.65 -4.02 6.26
C VAL A 48 -4.14 -4.28 6.51
N ALA A 49 -5.03 -3.70 5.71
CA ALA A 49 -6.47 -3.88 5.87
C ALA A 49 -6.87 -5.35 5.73
N ARG A 50 -6.38 -6.05 4.70
CA ARG A 50 -6.69 -7.46 4.47
C ARG A 50 -5.94 -8.37 5.43
N GLY A 51 -4.64 -8.14 5.61
CA GLY A 51 -3.76 -9.02 6.40
C GLY A 51 -3.93 -8.91 7.91
N ALA A 52 -4.07 -7.69 8.44
CA ALA A 52 -4.16 -7.47 9.87
C ALA A 52 -5.60 -7.35 10.38
N PHE A 53 -6.52 -6.88 9.54
CA PHE A 53 -7.91 -6.59 9.95
C PHE A 53 -8.98 -7.41 9.22
N GLY A 54 -8.60 -8.23 8.23
CA GLY A 54 -9.56 -9.03 7.45
C GLY A 54 -10.53 -8.19 6.60
N ILE A 55 -10.20 -6.92 6.34
CA ILE A 55 -11.02 -6.01 5.54
C ILE A 55 -10.71 -6.25 4.06
N ASP A 56 -11.69 -6.73 3.32
CA ASP A 56 -11.58 -6.98 1.88
C ASP A 56 -12.03 -5.76 1.06
N GLU A 57 -11.28 -4.66 1.18
CA GLU A 57 -11.52 -3.40 0.46
C GLU A 57 -10.27 -3.05 -0.35
N ARG A 58 -10.47 -2.40 -1.51
CA ARG A 58 -9.37 -1.95 -2.37
C ARG A 58 -9.15 -0.44 -2.23
N PHE A 59 -7.98 -0.07 -1.77
CA PHE A 59 -7.55 1.29 -1.46
C PHE A 59 -6.70 1.93 -2.57
N GLN A 60 -5.99 1.13 -3.37
CA GLN A 60 -5.33 1.61 -4.59
C GLN A 60 -6.29 2.36 -5.52
N GLY A 61 -5.93 3.59 -5.86
CA GLY A 61 -6.75 4.49 -6.67
C GLY A 61 -7.89 5.20 -5.91
N LYS A 62 -8.00 5.01 -4.59
CA LYS A 62 -9.02 5.64 -3.73
C LYS A 62 -8.37 6.47 -2.59
N PRO A 63 -7.57 7.49 -2.89
CA PRO A 63 -6.84 8.26 -1.86
C PRO A 63 -7.76 8.96 -0.85
N ASP A 64 -9.00 9.27 -1.23
CA ASP A 64 -9.99 9.94 -0.37
C ASP A 64 -10.77 8.99 0.54
N HIS A 65 -10.42 7.69 0.56
CA HIS A 65 -11.13 6.73 1.41
C HIS A 65 -10.95 7.10 2.90
N PRO A 66 -12.01 7.17 3.71
CA PRO A 66 -11.94 7.60 5.12
C PRO A 66 -10.92 6.83 5.97
N ALA A 67 -10.72 5.55 5.64
CA ALA A 67 -9.71 4.71 6.29
C ALA A 67 -8.28 5.26 6.18
N PHE A 68 -7.94 6.02 5.14
CA PHE A 68 -6.62 6.68 5.05
C PHE A 68 -6.45 7.76 6.11
N ALA A 69 -7.49 8.57 6.35
CA ALA A 69 -7.44 9.61 7.36
C ALA A 69 -7.25 9.00 8.75
N VAL A 70 -7.97 7.91 9.03
CA VAL A 70 -7.83 7.14 10.27
C VAL A 70 -6.45 6.49 10.36
N ALA A 71 -5.99 5.81 9.31
CA ALA A 71 -4.68 5.14 9.30
C ALA A 71 -3.52 6.14 9.46
N LYS A 72 -3.56 7.31 8.83
CA LYS A 72 -2.55 8.36 9.01
C LYS A 72 -2.54 8.93 10.43
N ALA A 73 -3.69 8.99 11.09
CA ALA A 73 -3.79 9.43 12.48
C ALA A 73 -3.27 8.36 13.46
N THR A 74 -3.59 7.09 13.22
CA THR A 74 -3.31 5.97 14.13
C THR A 74 -1.94 5.34 13.93
N LEU A 75 -1.42 5.32 12.70
CA LEU A 75 -0.18 4.63 12.30
C LEU A 75 0.89 5.62 11.79
N ARG A 76 1.14 6.70 12.54
CA ARG A 76 2.22 7.67 12.26
C ARG A 76 3.58 6.97 12.28
N GLY A 77 4.01 6.44 11.14
CA GLY A 77 5.28 5.73 10.98
C GLY A 77 5.20 4.47 10.11
N CYS A 78 4.08 3.74 10.10
CA CYS A 78 3.95 2.51 9.29
C CYS A 78 3.57 2.77 7.82
N MET A 79 2.97 3.93 7.54
CA MET A 79 2.60 4.38 6.19
C MET A 79 3.78 5.00 5.42
N ILE A 80 4.95 5.06 6.05
CA ILE A 80 6.16 5.60 5.47
C ILE A 80 6.79 4.49 4.64
N GLY A 81 6.59 4.53 3.31
CA GLY A 81 7.08 3.49 2.40
C GLY A 81 8.58 3.17 2.58
N PRO A 82 9.05 2.01 2.12
CA PRO A 82 10.41 1.51 2.40
C PRO A 82 11.51 2.48 1.95
N PHE A 83 11.29 3.21 0.86
CA PHE A 83 12.23 4.22 0.36
C PHE A 83 12.34 5.46 1.26
N HIS A 84 11.26 5.84 1.96
CA HIS A 84 11.29 6.98 2.87
C HIS A 84 12.05 6.66 4.17
N MET A 85 12.09 5.38 4.59
CA MET A 85 13.00 4.92 5.66
C MET A 85 14.47 4.96 5.24
N ILE A 86 14.78 4.69 3.97
CA ILE A 86 16.16 4.71 3.43
C ILE A 86 16.66 6.16 3.23
N ALA A 87 15.79 7.07 2.79
CA ALA A 87 16.13 8.48 2.55
C ALA A 87 16.34 9.33 3.82
N ARG A 88 16.15 8.74 5.01
CA ARG A 88 16.37 9.41 6.32
C ARG A 88 17.78 9.22 6.88
N LYS A 89 18.72 8.70 6.08
CA LYS A 89 20.15 8.63 6.39
C LYS A 89 20.90 9.81 5.80
#